data_AF-H2YZ51-F1
#
_entry.id   AF-H2YZ51-F1
#
_cell.length_a   1.000
_cell.length_b   1.000
_cell.length_c   1.000
_cell.angle_alpha   90.00
_cell.angle_beta   90.00
_cell.angle_gamma   90.00
#
_symmetry.space_group_name_H-M   'P 1'
#
loop_
_entity.id
_entity.type
_entity.pdbx_description
1 polymer ?
#
loop_
_entity_poly.entity_id
_entity_poly.type
_entity_poly.pdbx_seq_one_letter_code
_entity_poly.pdbx_strand_id
1 'polypeptide(L)'
;MDNLSLVQSIDEFIQNGINVKSKAELYIKDVGVNQFVEKSLGLLLGLISAYENLYVQTKVDSRKSLEKLWAKSYRIPEVNEAVESLLAFEDEWDQFLEGVDKSMSLGVIKGTELSVGDVLPGGINVVDARTGESKLLDGKLLFPGDFTHCLVILLRHFA
;
A
#
# COMPACT_ATOMS: atom_id res chain seq x y z
N MET A 1 -21.34 -11.68 10.77
CA MET A 1 -21.25 -10.23 11.02
C MET A 1 -22.60 -9.64 10.68
N ASP A 2 -23.11 -8.70 11.48
CA ASP A 2 -24.33 -7.97 11.13
C ASP A 2 -24.00 -6.75 10.26
N ASN A 3 -25.02 -6.11 9.69
CA ASN A 3 -24.80 -5.01 8.75
C ASN A 3 -24.25 -3.75 9.43
N LEU A 4 -24.63 -3.53 10.70
CA LEU A 4 -24.17 -2.38 11.47
C LEU A 4 -22.67 -2.47 11.74
N SER A 5 -22.18 -3.65 12.14
CA SER A 5 -20.75 -3.89 12.35
C SER A 5 -19.96 -3.79 11.05
N LEU A 6 -20.50 -4.23 9.92
CA LEU A 6 -19.84 -4.05 8.61
C LEU A 6 -19.69 -2.56 8.25
N VAL A 7 -20.76 -1.77 8.39
CA VAL A 7 -20.72 -0.32 8.15
C VAL A 7 -19.69 0.35 9.06
N GLN A 8 -19.73 0.06 10.36
CA GLN A 8 -18.77 0.61 11.33
C GLN A 8 -17.32 0.28 10.97
N SER A 9 -17.03 -0.97 10.58
CA SER A 9 -15.67 -1.36 10.18
C SER A 9 -15.20 -0.62 8.92
N ILE A 10 -16.09 -0.38 7.96
CA ILE A 10 -15.78 0.40 6.76
C ILE A 10 -15.53 1.87 7.13
N ASP A 11 -16.37 2.46 7.96
CA ASP A 11 -16.21 3.85 8.41
C ASP A 11 -14.90 4.05 9.18
N GLU A 12 -14.57 3.12 10.08
CA GLU A 12 -13.29 3.13 10.81
C GLU A 12 -12.09 3.03 9.87
N PHE A 13 -12.18 2.18 8.83
CA PHE A 13 -11.15 2.11 7.79
C PHE A 13 -10.98 3.45 7.09
N ILE A 14 -12.06 4.08 6.65
CA ILE A 14 -12.05 5.36 5.93
C ILE A 14 -11.45 6.45 6.83
N GLN A 15 -11.87 6.56 8.09
CA GLN A 15 -11.33 7.56 9.02
C GLN A 15 -9.83 7.38 9.27
N ASN A 16 -9.38 6.14 9.42
CA ASN A 16 -7.95 5.84 9.55
C ASN A 16 -7.19 6.23 8.27
N GLY A 17 -7.74 5.87 7.11
CA GLY A 17 -7.17 6.21 5.81
C GLY A 17 -7.06 7.72 5.58
N ILE A 18 -8.11 8.49 5.89
CA ILE A 18 -8.10 9.95 5.83
C ILE A 18 -7.00 10.52 6.73
N ASN A 19 -6.88 10.04 7.97
CA ASN A 19 -5.86 10.52 8.91
C ASN A 19 -4.44 10.24 8.39
N VAL A 20 -4.21 9.06 7.81
CA VAL A 20 -2.93 8.71 7.18
C VAL A 20 -2.65 9.63 5.99
N LYS A 21 -3.62 9.81 5.09
CA LYS A 21 -3.53 10.68 3.90
C LYS A 21 -3.20 12.12 4.31
N SER A 22 -3.96 12.70 5.23
CA SER A 22 -3.74 14.07 5.70
C SER A 22 -2.37 14.26 6.36
N LYS A 23 -1.89 13.28 7.15
CA LYS A 23 -0.53 13.34 7.70
C LYS A 23 0.53 13.30 6.60
N ALA A 24 0.34 12.48 5.58
CA ALA A 24 1.26 12.40 4.45
C ALA A 24 1.27 13.72 3.65
N GLU A 25 0.10 14.29 3.34
CA GLU A 25 -0.04 15.58 2.65
C GLU A 25 0.61 16.73 3.42
N LEU A 26 0.39 16.79 4.75
CA LEU A 26 1.02 17.80 5.61
C LEU A 26 2.54 17.67 5.62
N TYR A 27 3.06 16.44 5.68
CA TYR A 27 4.50 16.21 5.65
C TYR A 27 5.08 16.61 4.28
N ILE A 28 4.45 16.19 3.18
CA ILE A 28 4.86 16.59 1.83
C ILE A 28 4.88 18.11 1.69
N LYS A 29 3.90 18.82 2.26
CA LYS A 29 3.85 20.28 2.25
C LYS A 29 4.99 20.92 3.04
N ASP A 30 5.41 20.31 4.14
CA ASP A 30 6.46 20.83 5.02
C ASP A 30 7.87 20.60 4.46
N VAL A 31 8.16 19.39 3.97
CA VAL A 31 9.53 18.99 3.58
C VAL A 31 9.72 18.72 2.10
N GLY A 32 8.64 18.69 1.32
CA GLY A 32 8.66 18.29 -0.08
C GLY A 32 8.58 16.77 -0.29
N VAL A 33 8.20 16.39 -1.51
CA VAL A 33 7.93 14.99 -1.89
C VAL A 33 9.17 14.09 -1.75
N ASN A 34 10.35 14.58 -2.13
CA ASN A 34 11.58 13.78 -2.11
C ASN A 34 11.96 13.34 -0.68
N GLN A 35 11.91 14.26 0.30
CA GLN A 35 12.24 13.93 1.67
C GLN A 35 11.14 13.11 2.35
N PHE A 36 9.87 13.30 1.97
CA PHE A 36 8.77 12.46 2.42
C PHE A 36 8.96 11.00 2.01
N VAL A 37 9.28 10.75 0.73
CA VAL A 37 9.54 9.41 0.20
C VAL A 37 10.67 8.71 0.97
N GLU A 38 11.81 9.40 1.14
CA GLU A 38 13.01 8.82 1.72
C GLU A 38 12.82 8.42 3.19
N LYS A 39 12.05 9.22 3.95
CA LYS A 39 11.97 9.09 5.41
C LYS A 39 10.64 8.53 5.92
N SER A 40 9.60 8.51 5.09
CA SER A 40 8.22 8.36 5.57
C SER A 40 7.36 7.45 4.71
N LEU A 41 7.97 6.55 3.92
CA LEU A 41 7.29 5.43 3.27
C LEU A 41 6.41 4.63 4.26
N GLY A 42 6.82 4.52 5.52
CA GLY A 42 6.03 3.90 6.59
C GLY A 42 4.66 4.53 6.82
N LEU A 43 4.47 5.83 6.52
CA LEU A 43 3.16 6.46 6.56
C LEU A 43 2.24 5.93 5.45
N LEU A 44 2.76 5.70 4.24
CA LEU A 44 2.00 5.09 3.15
C LEU A 44 1.60 3.64 3.46
N LEU A 45 2.45 2.91 4.19
CA LEU A 45 2.12 1.57 4.68
C LEU A 45 1.01 1.57 5.74
N GLY A 46 0.66 2.72 6.33
CA GLY A 46 -0.43 2.83 7.30
C GLY A 46 -1.78 2.34 6.76
N LEU A 47 -2.01 2.46 5.44
CA LEU A 47 -3.24 1.93 4.83
C LEU A 47 -3.27 0.40 4.80
N ILE A 48 -2.12 -0.27 4.73
CA ILE A 48 -2.04 -1.74 4.81
C ILE A 48 -2.57 -2.21 6.17
N SER A 49 -2.15 -1.55 7.25
CA SER A 49 -2.66 -1.84 8.60
C SER A 49 -4.15 -1.53 8.74
N ALA A 50 -4.66 -0.49 8.07
CA ALA A 50 -6.10 -0.22 8.06
C ALA A 50 -6.88 -1.35 7.38
N TYR A 51 -6.40 -1.87 6.23
CA TYR A 51 -7.02 -3.03 5.58
C TYR A 51 -6.94 -4.29 6.41
N GLU A 52 -5.80 -4.54 7.05
CA GLU A 52 -5.65 -5.68 7.97
C GLU A 52 -6.72 -5.61 9.06
N ASN A 53 -6.89 -4.45 9.70
CA ASN A 53 -7.92 -4.25 10.73
C ASN A 53 -9.32 -4.46 10.16
N LEU A 54 -9.63 -3.92 8.98
CA LEU A 54 -10.91 -4.14 8.30
C LEU A 54 -11.17 -5.63 8.08
N TYR A 55 -10.18 -6.39 7.62
CA TYR A 55 -10.30 -7.84 7.40
C TYR A 55 -10.49 -8.62 8.70
N VAL A 56 -9.75 -8.27 9.74
CA VAL A 56 -9.89 -8.86 11.08
C VAL A 56 -11.28 -8.61 11.66
N GLN A 57 -11.74 -7.36 11.63
CA GLN A 57 -13.05 -6.98 12.16
C GLN A 57 -14.18 -7.65 11.38
N THR A 58 -14.04 -7.73 10.04
CA THR A 58 -15.04 -8.36 9.17
C THR A 58 -14.94 -9.88 9.08
N LYS A 59 -13.90 -10.47 9.70
CA LYS A 59 -13.62 -11.91 9.72
C LYS A 59 -13.48 -12.49 8.30
N VAL A 60 -12.85 -11.73 7.42
CA VAL A 60 -12.50 -12.15 6.06
C VAL A 60 -10.99 -12.13 5.87
N ASP A 61 -10.50 -12.82 4.85
CA ASP A 61 -9.07 -13.02 4.58
C ASP A 61 -8.59 -12.30 3.31
N SER A 62 -9.51 -11.69 2.57
CA SER A 62 -9.24 -11.15 1.25
C SER A 62 -10.29 -10.13 0.82
N ARG A 63 -9.89 -9.24 -0.09
CA ARG A 63 -10.78 -8.30 -0.75
C ARG A 63 -12.00 -8.98 -1.38
N LYS A 64 -11.79 -10.11 -2.06
CA LYS A 64 -12.89 -10.88 -2.68
C LYS A 64 -13.88 -11.43 -1.65
N SER A 65 -13.39 -11.86 -0.49
CA SER A 65 -14.25 -12.30 0.62
C SER A 65 -15.03 -11.14 1.23
N LEU A 66 -14.41 -9.95 1.35
CA LEU A 66 -15.07 -8.72 1.78
C LEU A 66 -16.18 -8.28 0.79
N GLU A 67 -15.90 -8.33 -0.51
CA GLU A 67 -16.88 -8.03 -1.56
C GLU A 67 -18.10 -8.95 -1.52
N LYS A 68 -17.85 -10.25 -1.32
CA LYS A 68 -18.93 -11.22 -1.12
C LYS A 68 -19.74 -10.94 0.14
N LEU A 69 -19.12 -10.35 1.17
CA LEU A 69 -19.81 -10.03 2.42
C LEU A 69 -20.79 -8.88 2.21
N TRP A 70 -20.37 -7.74 1.66
CA TRP A 70 -21.28 -6.62 1.42
C TRP A 70 -22.27 -6.89 0.29
N ALA A 71 -21.93 -7.72 -0.70
CA ALA A 71 -22.85 -8.08 -1.79
C ALA A 71 -24.09 -8.84 -1.28
N LYS A 72 -23.98 -9.55 -0.14
CA LYS A 72 -25.15 -10.19 0.50
C LYS A 72 -26.11 -9.17 1.10
N SER A 73 -25.60 -7.98 1.42
CA SER A 73 -26.32 -6.91 2.09
C SER A 73 -26.60 -5.71 1.17
N TYR A 74 -26.46 -5.88 -0.15
CA TYR A 74 -26.57 -4.82 -1.15
C TYR A 74 -27.91 -4.06 -1.14
N ARG A 75 -28.98 -4.69 -0.61
CA ARG A 75 -30.32 -4.10 -0.50
C ARG A 75 -30.47 -3.15 0.69
N ILE A 76 -29.46 -3.07 1.54
CA ILE A 76 -29.45 -2.26 2.75
C ILE A 76 -28.76 -0.94 2.38
N PRO A 77 -29.51 0.19 2.34
CA PRO A 77 -28.99 1.47 1.88
C PRO A 77 -27.71 1.89 2.60
N GLU A 78 -27.64 1.68 3.92
CA GLU A 78 -26.51 2.08 4.76
C GLU A 78 -25.23 1.29 4.41
N VAL A 79 -25.37 0.00 4.06
CA VAL A 79 -24.22 -0.81 3.60
C VAL A 79 -23.77 -0.33 2.23
N ASN A 80 -24.70 0.04 1.36
CA ASN A 80 -24.38 0.52 0.02
C ASN A 80 -23.61 1.85 0.09
N GLU A 81 -24.12 2.82 0.87
CA GLU A 81 -23.48 4.11 1.09
C GLU A 81 -22.07 3.97 1.69
N ALA A 82 -21.90 3.08 2.67
CA ALA A 82 -20.58 2.80 3.25
C ALA A 82 -19.61 2.21 2.21
N VAL A 83 -20.07 1.28 1.38
CA VAL A 83 -19.25 0.68 0.31
C VAL A 83 -18.91 1.69 -0.78
N GLU A 84 -19.85 2.53 -1.20
CA GLU A 84 -19.57 3.62 -2.14
C GLU A 84 -18.53 4.59 -1.58
N SER A 85 -18.64 4.94 -0.29
CA SER A 85 -17.67 5.79 0.41
C SER A 85 -16.28 5.15 0.48
N LEU A 86 -16.22 3.83 0.71
CA LEU A 86 -14.97 3.06 0.68
C LEU A 86 -14.31 3.14 -0.69
N LEU A 87 -15.06 2.85 -1.76
CA LEU A 87 -14.54 2.87 -3.13
C LEU A 87 -14.07 4.26 -3.53
N ALA A 88 -14.83 5.31 -3.18
CA ALA A 88 -14.44 6.69 -3.43
C ALA A 88 -13.14 7.06 -2.71
N PHE A 89 -12.99 6.63 -1.45
CA PHE A 89 -11.75 6.84 -0.71
C PHE A 89 -10.56 6.09 -1.32
N GLU A 90 -10.75 4.85 -1.79
CA GLU A 90 -9.72 4.06 -2.49
C GLU A 90 -9.25 4.79 -3.76
N ASP A 91 -10.19 5.29 -4.58
CA ASP A 91 -9.86 6.10 -5.77
C ASP A 91 -9.10 7.38 -5.41
N GLU A 92 -9.51 8.08 -4.35
CA GLU A 92 -8.80 9.27 -3.85
C GLU A 92 -7.37 8.96 -3.37
N TRP A 93 -7.19 7.79 -2.75
CA TRP A 93 -5.88 7.33 -2.29
C TRP A 93 -4.96 7.02 -3.47
N ASP A 94 -5.48 6.33 -4.50
CA ASP A 94 -4.73 6.05 -5.72
C ASP A 94 -4.33 7.33 -6.43
N GLN A 95 -5.23 8.31 -6.54
CA GLN A 95 -4.92 9.64 -7.10
C GLN A 95 -3.83 10.37 -6.29
N PHE A 96 -3.87 10.27 -4.96
CA PHE A 96 -2.83 10.84 -4.10
C PHE A 96 -1.47 10.19 -4.38
N LEU A 97 -1.40 8.86 -4.45
CA LEU A 97 -0.17 8.13 -4.76
C LEU A 97 0.36 8.47 -6.16
N GLU A 98 -0.51 8.58 -7.16
CA GLU A 98 -0.13 9.05 -8.49
C GLU A 98 0.42 10.49 -8.46
N GLY A 99 -0.17 11.35 -7.63
CA GLY A 99 0.30 12.73 -7.44
C GLY A 99 1.71 12.77 -6.84
N VAL A 100 1.98 11.90 -5.85
CA VAL A 100 3.32 11.69 -5.29
C VAL A 100 4.28 11.23 -6.39
N ASP A 101 3.90 10.20 -7.17
CA ASP A 101 4.73 9.63 -8.25
C ASP A 101 5.06 10.67 -9.34
N LYS A 102 4.09 11.49 -9.76
CA LYS A 102 4.27 12.55 -10.77
C LYS A 102 5.13 13.71 -10.27
N SER A 103 5.05 14.03 -8.97
CA SER A 103 5.77 15.16 -8.37
C SER A 103 7.23 14.83 -8.08
N MET A 104 7.54 13.55 -7.95
CA MET A 104 8.91 13.11 -7.95
C MET A 104 9.51 13.35 -9.34
N SER A 105 10.61 14.08 -9.37
CA SER A 105 11.34 14.38 -10.60
C SER A 105 12.16 13.18 -11.04
N LEU A 106 11.51 12.04 -11.29
CA LEU A 106 12.16 10.88 -11.89
C LEU A 106 12.20 11.11 -13.39
N GLY A 107 13.33 11.66 -13.85
CA GLY A 107 13.62 11.78 -15.27
C GLY A 107 13.24 10.46 -15.94
N VAL A 108 12.34 10.54 -16.92
CA VAL A 108 11.71 9.42 -17.62
C VAL A 108 12.68 8.25 -17.74
N ILE A 109 12.59 7.27 -16.83
CA ILE A 109 13.33 6.03 -16.98
C ILE A 109 12.59 5.33 -18.11
N LYS A 110 13.09 5.50 -19.33
CA LYS A 110 12.71 4.70 -20.49
C LYS A 110 13.22 3.28 -20.27
N GLY A 111 12.63 2.59 -19.31
CA GLY A 111 12.84 1.17 -19.08
C GLY A 111 11.99 0.37 -20.06
N THR A 112 12.52 -0.75 -20.51
CA THR A 112 11.74 -1.80 -21.15
C THR A 112 10.66 -2.29 -20.17
N GLU A 113 9.43 -2.47 -20.65
CA GLU A 113 8.35 -3.06 -19.88
C GLU A 113 8.76 -4.49 -19.48
N LEU A 114 8.76 -4.79 -18.18
CA LEU A 114 9.14 -6.11 -17.67
C LEU A 114 7.98 -7.09 -17.81
N SER A 115 8.29 -8.34 -18.10
CA SER A 115 7.33 -9.43 -18.27
C SER A 115 7.57 -10.58 -17.29
N VAL A 116 6.52 -11.38 -17.02
CA VAL A 116 6.64 -12.55 -16.15
C VAL A 116 7.62 -13.55 -16.78
N GLY A 117 8.66 -13.91 -16.02
CA GLY A 117 9.75 -14.78 -16.49
C GLY A 117 11.05 -14.04 -16.80
N ASP A 118 11.02 -12.70 -16.79
CA ASP A 118 12.23 -11.90 -16.89
C ASP A 118 13.18 -12.19 -15.72
N VAL A 119 14.47 -12.23 -16.04
CA VAL A 119 15.52 -12.54 -15.07
C VAL A 119 15.92 -11.25 -14.37
N LEU A 120 15.96 -11.28 -13.04
CA LEU A 120 16.52 -10.19 -12.24
C LEU A 120 17.98 -9.96 -12.68
N PRO A 121 18.35 -8.74 -13.11
CA PRO A 121 19.71 -8.45 -13.53
C PRO A 121 20.68 -8.73 -12.36
N GLY A 122 21.72 -9.53 -12.62
CA GLY A 122 22.79 -9.72 -11.66
C GLY A 122 23.59 -8.43 -11.46
N GLY A 123 24.22 -8.26 -10.30
CA GLY A 123 25.14 -7.15 -10.06
C GLY A 123 24.49 -5.85 -9.58
N ILE A 124 23.20 -5.85 -9.24
CA ILE A 124 22.53 -4.68 -8.67
C ILE A 124 23.04 -4.49 -7.24
N ASN A 125 23.69 -3.35 -6.98
CA ASN A 125 24.00 -2.94 -5.61
C ASN A 125 22.76 -2.27 -5.00
N VAL A 126 22.28 -2.83 -3.90
CA VAL A 126 21.23 -2.26 -3.06
C VAL A 126 21.84 -1.69 -1.78
N VAL A 127 21.13 -0.76 -1.15
CA VAL A 127 21.54 -0.19 0.14
C VAL A 127 20.55 -0.66 1.19
N ASP A 128 21.07 -1.22 2.27
CA ASP A 128 20.27 -1.55 3.44
C ASP A 128 19.83 -0.25 4.11
N ALA A 129 18.53 0.08 4.01
CA ALA A 129 17.99 1.35 4.49
C ALA A 129 18.16 1.57 6.00
N ARG A 130 18.44 0.53 6.80
CA ARG A 130 18.64 0.66 8.25
C ARG A 130 20.09 0.93 8.62
N THR A 131 21.01 0.32 7.90
CA THR A 131 22.45 0.36 8.22
C THR A 131 23.25 1.27 7.29
N GLY A 132 22.71 1.60 6.13
CA GLY A 132 23.41 2.33 5.06
C GLY A 132 24.43 1.46 4.31
N GLU A 133 24.54 0.17 4.62
CA GLU A 133 25.50 -0.71 3.98
C GLU A 133 25.07 -1.06 2.55
N SER A 134 26.01 -0.98 1.61
CA SER A 134 25.79 -1.48 0.26
C SER A 134 25.96 -3.00 0.21
N LYS A 135 24.98 -3.69 -0.37
CA LYS A 135 24.95 -5.14 -0.53
C LYS A 135 24.58 -5.49 -1.97
N LEU A 136 25.06 -6.63 -2.44
CA LEU A 136 24.65 -7.14 -3.75
C LEU A 136 23.26 -7.76 -3.64
N LEU A 137 22.37 -7.43 -4.58
CA LEU A 137 21.08 -8.10 -4.71
C LEU A 137 21.30 -9.47 -5.36
N ASP A 138 21.50 -10.48 -4.52
CA ASP A 138 21.68 -11.87 -4.91
C ASP A 138 20.79 -12.81 -4.10
N GLY A 139 20.85 -14.11 -4.41
CA GLY A 139 20.07 -15.13 -3.72
C GLY A 139 20.41 -15.24 -2.22
N LYS A 140 21.60 -14.83 -1.78
CA LYS A 140 21.97 -14.87 -0.35
C LYS A 140 21.30 -13.74 0.41
N LEU A 141 21.11 -12.58 -0.22
CA LEU A 141 20.38 -11.47 0.37
C LEU A 141 18.89 -11.81 0.57
N LEU A 142 18.27 -12.44 -0.43
CA LEU A 142 16.85 -12.79 -0.39
C LEU A 142 16.57 -14.04 0.46
N PHE A 143 17.52 -14.97 0.55
CA PHE A 143 17.38 -16.21 1.32
C PHE A 143 18.54 -16.35 2.33
N PRO A 144 18.58 -15.52 3.39
CA PRO A 144 19.60 -15.63 4.42
C PRO A 144 19.30 -16.83 5.33
N GLY A 145 19.67 -18.04 4.90
CA GLY A 145 19.51 -19.29 5.68
C GLY A 145 18.48 -20.26 5.08
N ASP A 146 18.03 -21.23 5.90
CA ASP A 146 17.16 -22.33 5.48
C ASP A 146 15.67 -21.93 5.40
N PHE A 147 15.37 -20.82 4.72
CA PHE A 147 14.00 -20.42 4.45
C PHE A 147 13.47 -21.12 3.20
N THR A 148 12.30 -21.76 3.32
CA THR A 148 11.62 -22.41 2.20
C THR A 148 10.87 -21.43 1.29
N HIS A 149 10.56 -20.24 1.80
CA HIS A 149 9.81 -19.20 1.10
C HIS A 149 10.37 -17.82 1.49
N CYS A 150 10.51 -16.92 0.52
CA CYS A 150 10.85 -15.52 0.75
C CYS A 150 9.76 -14.65 0.12
N LEU A 151 9.19 -13.75 0.93
CA LEU A 151 8.29 -12.71 0.44
C LEU A 151 9.12 -11.44 0.22
N VAL A 152 9.33 -11.09 -1.05
CA VAL A 152 9.93 -9.82 -1.42
C VAL A 152 8.82 -8.83 -1.73
N ILE A 153 8.69 -7.81 -0.88
CA ILE A 153 7.80 -6.68 -1.15
C ILE A 153 8.66 -5.61 -1.82
N LEU A 154 8.59 -5.56 -3.15
CA LEU A 154 9.12 -4.43 -3.91
C LEU A 154 8.18 -3.26 -3.70
N LEU A 155 8.45 -2.49 -2.66
CA LEU A 155 7.96 -1.12 -2.64
C LEU A 155 8.68 -0.42 -3.78
N ARG A 156 7.93 0.22 -4.68
CA ARG A 156 8.52 1.10 -5.66
C ARG A 156 9.33 2.12 -4.85
N HIS A 157 10.65 1.93 -4.80
CA HIS A 157 11.50 2.99 -4.34
C HIS A 157 11.31 4.04 -5.40
N PHE A 158 10.67 5.10 -4.96
CA PHE A 158 10.46 6.35 -5.64
C PHE A 158 11.84 7.04 -5.82
N ALA A 159 12.81 6.33 -6.42
CA ALA A 159 14.23 6.67 -6.61
C ALA A 159 14.45 7.38 -7.93
#